data_AF-M3FZ28-F1
#
_entry.id   AF-M3FZ28-F1
#
_cell.length_a   1.000
_cell.length_b   1.000
_cell.length_c   1.000
_cell.angle_alpha   90.00
_cell.angle_beta   90.00
_cell.angle_gamma   90.00
#
_symmetry.space_group_name_H-M   'P 1'
#
loop_
_entity.id
_entity.type
_entity.pdbx_description
1 polymer ?
#
loop_
_entity_poly.entity_id
_entity_poly.type
_entity_poly.pdbx_seq_one_letter_code
_entity_poly.pdbx_strand_id
1 'polypeptide(L)'
;MEVSPEILRYALSIFDYSDFLESGRLRILLSPILEEDLYSAFRGISGFPISFIPHRGSNHWKKNSYEELRFISESFFHKKDVNISTLTRFEKIWTRNFISNLPQLTSMEPIRSLFGICQGKADVLVCGAGPSLILSLNDIKTYRKNLVLIAVDTALMVLWNFGIDPDLVFSVDPQVLNTKYLEGYNGNAKIVFDPTSSYHSLRLPGKFKNGFLPLLRSL
;
A
#
# COMPACT_ATOMS: atom_id res chain seq x y z
N MET A 1 -2.58 -13.42 -25.33
CA MET A 1 -2.53 -11.98 -25.64
C MET A 1 -2.20 -11.85 -27.10
N GLU A 2 -2.96 -11.06 -27.85
CA GLU A 2 -2.80 -10.92 -29.29
C GLU A 2 -2.87 -9.43 -29.69
N VAL A 3 -1.98 -9.01 -30.58
CA VAL A 3 -1.90 -7.64 -31.10
C VAL A 3 -2.88 -7.42 -32.25
N SER A 4 -3.06 -8.43 -33.10
CA SER A 4 -3.85 -8.36 -34.34
C SER A 4 -5.17 -9.13 -34.20
N PRO A 5 -6.33 -8.46 -34.19
CA PRO A 5 -7.63 -9.13 -34.18
C PRO A 5 -7.80 -10.10 -35.37
N GLU A 6 -7.13 -9.85 -36.49
CA GLU A 6 -7.17 -10.70 -37.68
C GLU A 6 -6.53 -12.08 -37.44
N ILE A 7 -5.43 -12.12 -36.68
CA ILE A 7 -4.78 -13.38 -36.30
C ILE A 7 -5.71 -14.19 -35.42
N LEU A 8 -6.33 -13.54 -34.43
CA LEU A 8 -7.30 -14.19 -33.58
C LEU A 8 -8.47 -14.75 -34.40
N ARG A 9 -9.05 -13.94 -35.30
CA ARG A 9 -10.16 -14.37 -36.17
C ARG A 9 -9.77 -15.58 -37.01
N TYR A 10 -8.56 -15.58 -37.58
CA TYR A 10 -8.07 -16.70 -38.38
C TYR A 10 -7.86 -17.96 -37.54
N ALA A 11 -7.29 -17.84 -36.34
CA ALA A 11 -7.13 -18.96 -35.42
C ALA A 11 -8.48 -19.60 -35.07
N LEU A 12 -9.49 -18.79 -34.73
CA LEU A 12 -10.85 -19.24 -34.43
C LEU A 12 -11.55 -19.90 -35.64
N SER A 13 -11.11 -19.63 -36.87
CA SER A 13 -11.66 -20.27 -38.07
C SER A 13 -11.06 -21.64 -38.39
N ILE A 14 -9.90 -21.96 -37.82
CA ILE A 14 -9.17 -23.21 -38.09
C ILE A 14 -9.45 -24.26 -37.01
N PHE A 15 -9.66 -23.82 -35.78
CA PHE A 15 -9.84 -24.72 -34.64
C PHE A 15 -10.98 -24.22 -33.75
N ASP A 16 -11.78 -25.16 -33.24
CA ASP A 16 -12.86 -24.86 -32.31
C ASP A 16 -12.33 -24.71 -30.89
N TYR A 17 -12.34 -23.48 -30.38
CA TYR A 17 -11.90 -23.14 -29.02
C TYR A 17 -13.03 -23.05 -27.99
N SER A 18 -14.28 -23.40 -28.37
CA SER A 18 -15.48 -23.16 -27.55
C SER A 18 -15.37 -23.76 -26.14
N ASP A 19 -14.95 -25.03 -26.02
CA ASP A 19 -14.74 -25.70 -24.72
C ASP A 19 -13.74 -24.95 -23.83
N PHE A 20 -12.65 -24.42 -24.38
CA PHE A 20 -11.64 -23.69 -23.60
C PHE A 20 -12.11 -22.31 -23.14
N LEU A 21 -12.89 -21.63 -23.99
CA LEU A 21 -13.47 -20.32 -23.69
C LEU A 21 -14.58 -20.44 -22.64
N GLU A 22 -15.52 -21.38 -22.83
CA GLU A 22 -16.64 -21.63 -21.90
C GLU A 22 -16.16 -22.11 -20.53
N SER A 23 -15.14 -22.98 -20.50
CA SER A 23 -14.54 -23.44 -19.23
C SER A 23 -13.64 -22.38 -18.56
N GLY A 24 -13.37 -21.25 -19.22
CA GLY A 24 -12.49 -20.18 -18.71
C GLY A 24 -11.00 -20.55 -18.65
N ARG A 25 -10.60 -21.70 -19.21
CA ARG A 25 -9.21 -22.15 -19.34
C ARG A 25 -8.42 -21.33 -20.37
N LEU A 26 -9.11 -20.75 -21.36
CA LEU A 26 -8.55 -19.80 -22.30
C LEU A 26 -9.16 -18.42 -22.07
N ARG A 27 -8.29 -17.45 -21.73
CA ARG A 27 -8.64 -16.03 -21.64
C ARG A 27 -7.86 -15.29 -22.71
N ILE A 28 -8.56 -14.52 -23.53
CA ILE A 28 -7.96 -13.81 -24.66
C ILE A 28 -7.98 -12.32 -24.35
N LEU A 29 -6.83 -11.67 -24.51
CA LEU A 29 -6.68 -10.23 -24.38
C LEU A 29 -6.16 -9.68 -25.70
N LEU A 30 -6.81 -8.63 -26.21
CA LEU A 30 -6.48 -7.96 -27.46
C LEU A 30 -5.88 -6.59 -27.19
N SER A 31 -4.87 -6.21 -27.99
CA SER A 31 -4.24 -4.88 -27.90
C SER A 31 -5.23 -3.75 -28.28
N PRO A 32 -5.17 -2.58 -27.62
CA PRO A 32 -4.27 -2.21 -26.53
C PRO A 32 -4.62 -2.91 -25.21
N ILE A 33 -3.61 -3.43 -24.50
CA ILE A 33 -3.77 -4.09 -23.21
C ILE A 33 -3.34 -3.12 -22.10
N LEU A 34 -4.21 -2.87 -21.15
CA LEU A 34 -3.92 -2.12 -19.94
C LEU A 34 -3.63 -3.06 -18.77
N GLU A 35 -3.02 -2.52 -17.71
CA GLU A 35 -2.77 -3.29 -16.49
C GLU A 35 -4.07 -3.82 -15.85
N GLU A 36 -5.15 -3.06 -15.96
CA GLU A 36 -6.49 -3.46 -15.48
C GLU A 36 -7.04 -4.70 -16.19
N ASP A 37 -6.76 -4.85 -17.49
CA ASP A 37 -7.16 -6.04 -18.26
C ASP A 37 -6.45 -7.28 -17.73
N LEU A 38 -5.16 -7.17 -17.37
CA LEU A 38 -4.40 -8.23 -16.74
C LEU A 38 -4.96 -8.56 -15.34
N TYR A 39 -5.26 -7.56 -14.50
CA TYR A 39 -5.92 -7.82 -13.21
C TYR A 39 -7.25 -8.56 -13.38
N SER A 40 -8.05 -8.19 -14.39
CA SER A 40 -9.31 -8.89 -14.70
C SER A 40 -9.05 -10.33 -15.14
N ALA A 41 -8.08 -10.54 -16.03
CA ALA A 41 -7.74 -11.83 -16.61
C ALA A 41 -7.08 -12.78 -15.61
N PHE A 42 -6.46 -12.28 -14.54
CA PHE A 42 -5.87 -13.11 -13.48
C PHE A 42 -6.74 -13.21 -12.22
N ARG A 43 -7.91 -12.55 -12.19
CA ARG A 43 -8.84 -12.64 -11.07
C ARG A 43 -9.20 -14.11 -10.79
N GLY A 44 -9.07 -14.51 -9.52
CA GLY A 44 -9.37 -15.87 -9.04
C GLY A 44 -8.28 -16.91 -9.28
N ILE A 45 -7.23 -16.60 -10.06
CA ILE A 45 -6.12 -17.52 -10.37
C ILE A 45 -4.76 -16.95 -9.96
N SER A 46 -4.74 -15.85 -9.20
CA SER A 46 -3.53 -15.16 -8.76
C SER A 46 -2.61 -15.99 -7.86
N GLY A 47 -3.05 -17.12 -7.31
CA GLY A 47 -2.21 -18.00 -6.48
C GLY A 47 -1.36 -19.00 -7.28
N PHE A 48 -1.64 -19.19 -8.58
CA PHE A 48 -0.92 -20.16 -9.39
C PHE A 48 0.40 -19.59 -9.92
N PRO A 49 1.42 -20.45 -10.14
CA PRO A 49 2.63 -20.05 -10.85
C PRO A 49 2.27 -19.67 -12.29
N ILE A 50 2.85 -18.57 -12.78
CA ILE A 50 2.59 -18.05 -14.13
C ILE A 50 3.88 -18.14 -14.93
N SER A 51 3.76 -18.50 -16.20
CA SER A 51 4.86 -18.46 -17.16
C SER A 51 4.45 -17.64 -18.37
N PHE A 52 5.33 -16.72 -18.79
CA PHE A 52 5.14 -15.97 -20.02
C PHE A 52 5.87 -16.69 -21.16
N ILE A 53 5.11 -17.14 -22.18
CA ILE A 53 5.65 -17.87 -23.33
C ILE A 53 5.41 -17.04 -24.59
N PRO A 54 6.43 -16.33 -25.13
CA PRO A 54 6.28 -15.58 -26.36
C PRO A 54 6.24 -16.51 -27.57
N HIS A 55 5.28 -16.30 -28.47
CA HIS A 55 5.27 -16.98 -29.76
C HIS A 55 6.35 -16.37 -30.68
N ARG A 56 7.40 -17.15 -30.98
CA ARG A 56 8.58 -16.67 -31.71
C ARG A 56 8.25 -16.05 -33.08
N GLY A 57 7.36 -16.68 -33.84
CA GLY A 57 6.97 -16.18 -35.17
C GLY A 57 6.29 -14.82 -35.11
N SER A 58 5.35 -14.65 -34.17
CA SER A 58 4.66 -13.39 -33.91
C SER A 58 5.65 -12.29 -33.48
N ASN A 59 6.57 -12.62 -32.58
CA ASN A 59 7.57 -11.66 -32.10
C ASN A 59 8.57 -11.24 -33.19
N HIS A 60 8.89 -12.11 -34.15
CA HIS A 60 9.69 -11.72 -35.31
C HIS A 60 8.92 -10.83 -36.29
N TRP A 61 7.62 -11.09 -36.50
CA TRP A 61 6.80 -10.34 -37.44
C TRP A 61 6.47 -8.91 -36.97
N LYS A 62 5.99 -8.75 -35.73
CA LYS A 62 5.65 -7.44 -35.13
C LYS A 62 6.39 -7.22 -33.81
N LYS A 63 7.72 -7.20 -33.88
CA LYS A 63 8.61 -7.11 -32.71
C LYS A 63 8.20 -6.05 -31.70
N ASN A 64 8.01 -4.81 -32.12
CA ASN A 64 7.73 -3.71 -31.18
C ASN A 64 6.43 -3.93 -30.38
N SER A 65 5.36 -4.37 -31.04
CA SER A 65 4.07 -4.58 -30.39
C SER A 65 4.06 -5.79 -29.44
N TYR A 66 4.73 -6.90 -29.82
CA TYR A 66 4.79 -8.06 -28.94
C TYR A 66 5.81 -7.88 -27.80
N GLU A 67 6.88 -7.10 -27.99
CA GLU A 67 7.77 -6.69 -26.89
C GLU A 67 7.06 -5.75 -25.89
N GLU A 68 6.17 -4.86 -26.35
CA GLU A 68 5.32 -4.06 -25.46
C GLU A 68 4.42 -4.94 -24.60
N LEU A 69 3.74 -5.93 -25.20
CA LEU A 69 2.93 -6.90 -24.46
C LEU A 69 3.76 -7.68 -23.43
N ARG A 70 4.98 -8.06 -23.80
CA ARG A 70 5.92 -8.72 -22.90
C ARG A 70 6.27 -7.82 -21.72
N PHE A 71 6.64 -6.56 -21.97
CA PHE A 71 7.02 -5.62 -20.93
C PHE A 71 5.89 -5.37 -19.90
N ILE A 72 4.66 -5.17 -20.38
CA ILE A 72 3.49 -4.98 -19.51
C ILE A 72 3.25 -6.25 -18.67
N SER A 73 3.36 -7.43 -19.30
CA SER A 73 3.17 -8.71 -18.60
C SER A 73 4.24 -8.96 -17.54
N GLU A 74 5.52 -8.79 -17.88
CA GLU A 74 6.64 -8.95 -16.95
C GLU A 74 6.53 -7.97 -15.76
N SER A 75 6.17 -6.71 -16.04
CA SER A 75 5.94 -5.70 -15.00
C SER A 75 4.80 -6.09 -14.05
N PHE A 76 3.70 -6.60 -14.60
CA PHE A 76 2.57 -7.09 -13.81
C PHE A 76 2.95 -8.29 -12.93
N PHE A 77 3.66 -9.28 -13.50
CA PHE A 77 4.09 -10.46 -12.74
C PHE A 77 5.09 -10.09 -11.64
N HIS A 78 6.03 -9.20 -11.92
CA HIS A 78 6.97 -8.71 -10.90
C HIS A 78 6.23 -8.02 -9.75
N LYS A 79 5.24 -7.15 -10.03
CA LYS A 79 4.43 -6.51 -8.98
C LYS A 79 3.71 -7.55 -8.12
N LYS A 80 3.13 -8.57 -8.76
CA LYS A 80 2.47 -9.69 -8.08
C LYS A 80 3.45 -10.45 -7.17
N ASP A 81 4.62 -10.82 -7.68
CA ASP A 81 5.60 -11.61 -6.92
C ASP A 81 6.13 -10.85 -5.70
N VAL A 82 6.38 -9.54 -5.84
CA VAL A 82 6.74 -8.67 -4.71
C VAL A 82 5.61 -8.61 -3.67
N ASN A 83 4.36 -8.49 -4.11
CA ASN A 83 3.21 -8.46 -3.21
C ASN A 83 3.05 -9.79 -2.46
N ILE A 84 3.09 -10.93 -3.16
CA ILE A 84 3.02 -12.26 -2.55
C ILE A 84 4.16 -12.47 -1.56
N SER A 85 5.38 -12.05 -1.92
CA SER A 85 6.54 -12.13 -1.04
C SER A 85 6.34 -11.30 0.24
N THR A 86 5.79 -10.09 0.10
CA THR A 86 5.45 -9.22 1.23
C THR A 86 4.39 -9.85 2.12
N LEU A 87 3.30 -10.33 1.52
CA LEU A 87 2.21 -11.00 2.25
C LEU A 87 2.72 -12.23 3.00
N THR A 88 3.44 -13.12 2.33
CA THR A 88 4.00 -14.35 2.91
C THR A 88 4.98 -14.04 4.04
N ARG A 89 5.82 -13.00 3.87
CA ARG A 89 6.78 -12.56 4.89
C ARG A 89 6.08 -12.02 6.14
N PHE A 90 5.01 -11.25 5.98
CA PHE A 90 4.39 -10.52 7.08
C PHE A 90 3.09 -11.14 7.62
N GLU A 91 2.52 -12.16 6.98
CA GLU A 91 1.24 -12.78 7.38
C GLU A 91 1.21 -13.15 8.88
N LYS A 92 2.29 -13.75 9.38
CA LYS A 92 2.37 -14.25 10.77
C LYS A 92 2.53 -13.10 11.74
N ILE A 93 3.31 -12.08 11.38
CA ILE A 93 3.53 -10.93 12.28
C ILE A 93 2.29 -10.04 12.34
N TRP A 94 1.61 -9.80 11.20
CA TRP A 94 0.36 -9.05 11.16
C TRP A 94 -0.73 -9.74 11.99
N THR A 95 -0.91 -11.05 11.81
CA THR A 95 -1.90 -11.83 12.56
C THR A 95 -1.60 -11.77 14.06
N ARG A 96 -0.34 -11.99 14.46
CA ARG A 96 0.09 -11.92 15.85
C ARG A 96 -0.12 -10.53 16.46
N ASN A 97 0.28 -9.49 15.73
CA ASN A 97 0.15 -8.10 16.17
C ASN A 97 -1.32 -7.73 16.35
N PHE A 98 -2.16 -8.05 15.37
CA PHE A 98 -3.60 -7.82 15.43
C PHE A 98 -4.22 -8.40 16.70
N ILE A 99 -4.02 -9.70 16.95
CA ILE A 99 -4.53 -10.37 18.15
C ILE A 99 -3.98 -9.73 19.42
N SER A 100 -2.69 -9.38 19.44
CA SER A 100 -2.03 -8.78 20.61
C SER A 100 -2.50 -7.35 20.90
N ASN A 101 -2.98 -6.63 19.88
CA ASN A 101 -3.46 -5.26 19.97
C ASN A 101 -4.94 -5.18 20.37
N LEU A 102 -5.74 -6.23 20.13
CA LEU A 102 -7.20 -6.23 20.36
C LEU A 102 -7.65 -5.53 21.66
N PRO A 103 -7.05 -5.80 22.84
CA PRO A 103 -7.49 -5.15 24.09
C PRO A 103 -7.28 -3.62 24.10
N GLN A 104 -6.26 -3.11 23.43
CA GLN A 104 -6.00 -1.68 23.31
C GLN A 104 -6.89 -1.06 22.23
N LEU A 105 -7.11 -1.77 21.12
CA LEU A 105 -7.91 -1.25 20.00
C LEU A 105 -9.35 -0.92 20.42
N THR A 106 -9.92 -1.65 21.38
CA THR A 106 -11.28 -1.38 21.89
C THR A 106 -11.41 -0.04 22.62
N SER A 107 -10.30 0.56 23.04
CA SER A 107 -10.28 1.87 23.70
C SER A 107 -9.98 3.04 22.76
N MET A 108 -9.67 2.76 21.49
CA MET A 108 -9.33 3.77 20.50
C MET A 108 -10.56 4.32 19.78
N GLU A 109 -10.48 5.56 19.32
CA GLU A 109 -11.55 6.19 18.55
C GLU A 109 -11.48 5.80 17.07
N PRO A 110 -12.61 5.74 16.34
CA PRO A 110 -12.57 5.55 14.89
C PRO A 110 -11.98 6.79 14.21
N ILE A 111 -11.18 6.62 13.16
CA ILE A 111 -10.53 7.72 12.42
C ILE A 111 -11.52 8.77 11.88
N ARG A 112 -12.79 8.39 11.72
CA ARG A 112 -13.87 9.32 11.36
C ARG A 112 -14.04 10.46 12.35
N SER A 113 -13.68 10.29 13.64
CA SER A 113 -13.75 11.40 14.61
C SER A 113 -12.75 12.52 14.30
N LEU A 114 -11.75 12.28 13.43
CA LEU A 114 -10.86 13.31 12.90
C LEU A 114 -11.46 14.11 11.75
N PHE A 115 -12.64 13.75 11.23
CA PHE A 115 -13.24 14.46 10.10
C PHE A 115 -13.58 15.89 10.53
N GLY A 116 -13.06 16.87 9.80
CA GLY A 116 -13.18 18.27 10.17
C GLY A 116 -12.07 18.80 11.09
N ILE A 117 -11.03 18.01 11.41
CA ILE A 117 -9.86 18.47 12.20
C ILE A 117 -9.17 19.72 11.63
N CYS A 118 -9.36 19.99 10.33
CA CYS A 118 -8.80 21.15 9.65
C CYS A 118 -9.67 22.41 9.75
N GLN A 119 -10.86 22.35 10.37
CA GLN A 119 -11.72 23.52 10.51
C GLN A 119 -10.99 24.62 11.31
N GLY A 120 -10.79 25.78 10.67
CA GLY A 120 -10.05 26.90 11.26
C GLY A 120 -8.53 26.79 11.16
N LYS A 121 -7.98 25.76 10.49
CA LYS A 121 -6.56 25.68 10.11
C LYS A 121 -6.42 25.91 8.61
N ALA A 122 -5.23 26.36 8.20
CA ALA A 122 -4.94 26.65 6.80
C ALA A 122 -4.73 25.37 6.00
N ASP A 123 -3.87 24.46 6.50
CA ASP A 123 -3.40 23.29 5.75
C ASP A 123 -3.08 22.07 6.63
N VAL A 124 -2.86 20.93 5.96
CA VAL A 124 -2.32 19.69 6.54
C VAL A 124 -0.91 19.48 6.04
N LEU A 125 0.03 19.22 6.96
CA LEU A 125 1.40 18.85 6.61
C LEU A 125 1.70 17.44 7.12
N VAL A 126 2.14 16.56 6.22
CA VAL A 126 2.59 15.20 6.55
C VAL A 126 4.10 15.11 6.42
N CYS A 127 4.78 14.81 7.51
CA CYS A 127 6.23 14.71 7.57
C CYS A 127 6.69 13.24 7.51
N GLY A 128 7.41 12.89 6.45
CA GLY A 128 8.23 11.69 6.35
C GLY A 128 9.68 11.95 6.80
N ALA A 129 10.45 10.91 7.11
CA ALA A 129 11.86 11.04 7.53
C ALA A 129 12.86 11.20 6.38
N GLY A 130 12.43 11.82 5.28
CA GLY A 130 13.33 12.14 4.17
C GLY A 130 14.37 13.19 4.60
N PRO A 131 15.59 13.21 4.01
CA PRO A 131 16.60 14.21 4.33
C PRO A 131 16.13 15.66 4.19
N SER A 132 15.18 15.90 3.29
CA SER A 132 14.54 17.20 3.08
C SER A 132 13.77 17.73 4.29
N LEU A 133 13.34 16.87 5.22
CA LEU A 133 12.62 17.30 6.43
C LEU A 133 13.44 18.31 7.24
N ILE A 134 14.76 18.06 7.36
CA ILE A 134 15.68 18.90 8.13
C ILE A 134 15.69 20.33 7.59
N LEU A 135 15.63 20.48 6.26
CA LEU A 135 15.65 21.77 5.59
C LEU A 135 14.38 22.59 5.88
N SER A 136 13.26 21.93 6.19
CA SER A 136 11.96 22.57 6.41
C SER A 136 11.63 22.82 7.89
N LEU A 137 12.44 22.36 8.84
CA LEU A 137 12.10 22.42 10.28
C LEU A 137 11.79 23.84 10.78
N ASN A 138 12.54 24.84 10.33
CA ASN A 138 12.31 26.25 10.71
C ASN A 138 10.96 26.77 10.19
N ASP A 139 10.61 26.44 8.95
CA ASP A 139 9.34 26.84 8.35
C ASP A 139 8.18 26.15 9.07
N ILE A 140 8.29 24.84 9.32
CA ILE A 140 7.29 24.07 10.07
C ILE A 140 7.06 24.70 11.45
N LYS A 141 8.12 25.09 12.15
CA LYS A 141 8.02 25.77 13.45
C LYS A 141 7.34 27.13 13.35
N THR A 142 7.65 27.89 12.31
CA THR A 142 7.06 29.22 12.03
C THR A 142 5.55 29.13 11.79
N TYR A 143 5.11 28.16 11.00
CA TYR A 143 3.70 28.00 10.62
C TYR A 143 2.92 27.02 11.51
N ARG A 144 3.54 26.47 12.56
CA ARG A 144 3.00 25.35 13.36
C ARG A 144 1.56 25.53 13.81
N LYS A 145 1.17 26.76 14.21
CA LYS A 145 -0.18 27.08 14.70
C LYS A 145 -1.27 26.99 13.63
N ASN A 146 -0.89 27.15 12.36
CA ASN A 146 -1.82 27.20 11.23
C ASN A 146 -1.98 25.83 10.55
N LEU A 147 -1.23 24.82 10.99
CA LEU A 147 -1.16 23.50 10.35
C LEU A 147 -1.77 22.41 11.24
N VAL A 148 -2.43 21.43 10.62
CA VAL A 148 -2.49 20.08 11.19
C VAL A 148 -1.18 19.38 10.84
N LEU A 149 -0.34 19.11 11.84
CA LEU A 149 0.94 18.48 11.63
C LEU A 149 0.84 16.97 11.92
N ILE A 150 1.16 16.17 10.92
CA ILE A 150 1.14 14.71 10.98
C ILE A 150 2.58 14.21 10.81
N ALA A 151 3.08 13.45 11.78
CA ALA A 151 4.36 12.75 11.66
C ALA A 151 4.12 11.28 11.32
N VAL A 152 4.90 10.69 10.43
CA VAL A 152 5.04 9.22 10.42
C VAL A 152 6.03 8.79 11.51
N ASP A 153 6.02 7.52 11.89
CA ASP A 153 6.89 6.94 12.94
C ASP A 153 8.31 7.51 12.91
N THR A 154 9.00 7.37 11.77
CA THR A 154 10.42 7.74 11.60
C THR A 154 10.67 9.25 11.69
N ALA A 155 9.65 10.09 11.44
CA ALA A 155 9.78 11.54 11.48
C ALA A 155 9.51 12.14 12.86
N LEU A 156 8.84 11.38 13.75
CA LEU A 156 8.37 11.86 15.04
C LEU A 156 9.52 12.44 15.87
N MET A 157 10.58 11.66 16.09
CA MET A 157 11.68 12.10 16.95
C MET A 157 12.51 13.22 16.32
N VAL A 158 12.55 13.33 14.99
CA VAL A 158 13.20 14.46 14.31
C VAL A 158 12.48 15.76 14.63
N LEU A 159 11.15 15.77 14.53
CA LEU A 159 10.32 16.93 14.90
C LEU A 159 10.41 17.22 16.40
N TRP A 160 10.27 16.18 17.22
CA TRP A 160 10.27 16.30 18.68
C TRP A 160 11.58 16.88 19.21
N ASN A 161 12.72 16.40 18.73
CA ASN A 161 14.04 16.89 19.14
C ASN A 161 14.28 18.35 18.71
N PHE A 162 13.57 18.85 17.69
CA PHE A 162 13.61 20.26 17.29
C PHE A 162 12.60 21.14 18.06
N GLY A 163 11.85 20.55 18.99
CA GLY A 163 10.81 21.21 19.78
C GLY A 163 9.52 21.45 19.01
N ILE A 164 9.22 20.62 18.01
CA ILE A 164 7.97 20.65 17.26
C ILE A 164 7.13 19.45 17.68
N ASP A 165 6.02 19.73 18.37
CA ASP A 165 5.06 18.70 18.77
C ASP A 165 4.03 18.49 17.64
N PRO A 166 3.93 17.31 17.00
CA PRO A 166 2.89 17.06 16.00
C PRO A 166 1.49 16.99 16.62
N ASP A 167 0.46 17.08 15.79
CA ASP A 167 -0.92 16.83 16.23
C ASP A 167 -1.23 15.33 16.20
N LEU A 168 -0.71 14.63 15.18
CA LEU A 168 -0.92 13.20 14.96
C LEU A 168 0.39 12.47 14.64
N VAL A 169 0.46 11.19 15.03
CA VAL A 169 1.54 10.27 14.65
C VAL A 169 0.95 9.04 13.97
N PHE A 170 1.35 8.73 12.74
CA PHE A 170 0.92 7.52 12.05
C PHE A 170 1.88 6.37 12.30
N SER A 171 1.34 5.24 12.79
CA SER A 171 2.09 4.01 13.01
C SER A 171 1.47 2.84 12.26
N VAL A 172 2.17 2.38 11.23
CA VAL A 172 1.65 1.38 10.26
C VAL A 172 2.53 0.14 10.11
N ASP A 173 3.79 0.21 10.56
CA ASP A 173 4.74 -0.87 10.32
C ASP A 173 4.61 -1.99 11.38
N PRO A 174 4.54 -3.28 10.96
CA PRO A 174 4.39 -4.40 11.89
C PRO A 174 5.67 -4.78 12.64
N GLN A 175 6.83 -4.31 12.19
CA GLN A 175 8.12 -4.72 12.73
C GLN A 175 8.42 -4.02 14.05
N VAL A 176 8.92 -4.80 15.02
CA VAL A 176 9.27 -4.30 16.36
C VAL A 176 10.31 -3.17 16.30
N LEU A 177 11.20 -3.20 15.32
CA LEU A 177 12.21 -2.15 15.16
C LEU A 177 11.58 -0.77 14.96
N ASN A 178 10.41 -0.70 14.32
CA ASN A 178 9.72 0.56 14.06
C ASN A 178 9.26 1.25 15.37
N THR A 179 8.99 0.47 16.42
CA THR A 179 8.64 1.01 17.74
C THR A 179 9.75 1.90 18.31
N LYS A 180 11.03 1.69 17.94
CA LYS A 180 12.14 2.54 18.40
C LYS A 180 12.04 3.98 17.94
N TYR A 181 11.37 4.25 16.82
CA TYR A 181 11.16 5.62 16.35
C TYR A 181 10.14 6.40 17.19
N LEU A 182 9.39 5.71 18.05
CA LEU A 182 8.44 6.31 18.98
C LEU A 182 9.00 6.42 20.41
N GLU A 183 10.12 5.74 20.70
CA GLU A 183 10.74 5.74 22.02
C GLU A 183 11.27 7.14 22.39
N GLY A 184 10.98 7.56 23.63
CA GLY A 184 11.39 8.87 24.14
C GLY A 184 10.44 10.03 23.84
N TYR A 185 9.40 9.80 23.02
CA TYR A 185 8.38 10.81 22.77
C TYR A 185 7.44 10.98 23.97
N ASN A 186 7.33 12.21 24.49
CA ASN A 186 6.48 12.57 25.63
C ASN A 186 5.62 13.82 25.37
N GLY A 187 5.38 14.16 24.09
CA GLY A 187 4.47 15.22 23.67
C GLY A 187 2.99 14.82 23.72
N ASN A 188 2.13 15.62 23.07
CA ASN A 188 0.67 15.49 23.14
C ASN A 188 0.01 14.94 21.87
N ALA A 189 0.78 14.61 20.83
CA ALA A 189 0.25 14.05 19.61
C ALA A 189 -0.55 12.78 19.89
N LYS A 190 -1.62 12.57 19.13
CA LYS A 190 -2.41 11.34 19.19
C LYS A 190 -1.96 10.37 18.10
N ILE A 191 -1.82 9.09 18.43
CA ILE A 191 -1.45 8.08 17.45
C ILE A 191 -2.63 7.74 16.52
N VAL A 192 -2.38 7.57 15.24
CA VAL A 192 -3.25 6.86 14.31
C VAL A 192 -2.58 5.52 14.04
N PHE A 193 -3.18 4.46 14.55
CA PHE A 193 -2.52 3.16 14.69
C PHE A 193 -3.18 2.11 13.80
N ASP A 194 -2.40 1.51 12.89
CA ASP A 194 -2.87 0.34 12.16
C ASP A 194 -3.00 -0.88 13.09
N PRO A 195 -4.12 -1.62 13.07
CA PRO A 195 -4.33 -2.78 13.94
C PRO A 195 -3.21 -3.83 13.89
N THR A 196 -2.51 -3.93 12.76
CA THR A 196 -1.48 -4.92 12.48
C THR A 196 -0.06 -4.41 12.73
N SER A 197 0.10 -3.13 13.10
CA SER A 197 1.36 -2.54 13.55
C SER A 197 1.94 -3.24 14.78
N SER A 198 3.25 -3.09 14.99
CA SER A 198 3.95 -3.66 16.15
C SER A 198 3.21 -3.35 17.45
N TYR A 199 2.78 -4.39 18.17
CA TYR A 199 2.07 -4.24 19.44
C TYR A 199 2.92 -3.60 20.55
N HIS A 200 4.24 -3.54 20.36
CA HIS A 200 5.14 -2.85 21.27
C HIS A 200 4.91 -1.33 21.28
N SER A 201 4.47 -0.75 20.16
CA SER A 201 4.22 0.69 20.04
C SER A 201 3.15 1.17 21.03
N LEU A 202 2.06 0.42 21.19
CA LEU A 202 1.02 0.71 22.19
C LEU A 202 1.43 0.35 23.63
N ARG A 203 2.61 -0.25 23.84
CA ARG A 203 3.14 -0.59 25.18
C ARG A 203 4.19 0.39 25.70
N LEU A 204 4.76 1.26 24.86
CA LEU A 204 5.73 2.30 25.26
C LEU A 204 5.20 3.25 26.35
N PRO A 205 5.96 3.86 27.24
CA PRO A 205 5.41 4.91 28.11
C PRO A 205 4.98 6.14 27.29
N GLY A 206 3.88 6.82 27.67
CA GLY A 206 3.46 8.07 27.02
C GLY A 206 1.95 8.25 26.86
N LYS A 207 1.50 9.51 26.72
CA LYS A 207 0.08 9.88 26.56
C LYS A 207 -0.44 9.74 25.12
N PHE A 208 0.46 9.58 24.15
CA PHE A 208 0.14 9.59 22.72
C PHE A 208 -0.72 8.41 22.24
N LYS A 209 -0.92 7.40 23.10
CA LYS A 209 -1.62 6.15 22.76
C LYS A 209 -3.14 6.25 22.69
N ASN A 210 -3.73 7.27 23.29
CA ASN A 210 -5.19 7.47 23.28
C ASN A 210 -5.59 8.10 21.94
N GLY A 211 -5.49 7.29 20.89
CA GLY A 211 -5.54 7.73 19.51
C GLY A 211 -6.66 7.10 18.71
N PHE A 212 -6.41 6.91 17.42
CA PHE A 212 -7.40 6.54 16.43
C PHE A 212 -7.06 5.25 15.70
N LEU A 213 -8.09 4.53 15.29
CA LEU A 213 -8.04 3.32 14.47
C LEU A 213 -8.52 3.63 13.05
N PRO A 214 -7.91 3.10 11.97
CA PRO A 214 -8.34 3.29 10.59
C PRO A 214 -9.61 2.48 10.23
N LEU A 215 -10.62 2.49 11.12
CA LEU A 215 -11.96 1.99 10.84
C LEU A 215 -12.93 3.16 10.65
N LEU A 216 -13.72 3.09 9.57
CA LEU A 216 -14.74 4.10 9.25
C LEU A 216 -16.03 3.94 10.07
N ARG A 217 -16.19 2.82 10.79
CA ARG A 217 -17.33 2.51 11.66
C ARG A 217 -16.82 2.09 13.04
N SER A 218 -17.60 2.39 14.08
CA SER A 218 -17.37 1.83 15.42
C SER A 218 -17.61 0.31 15.39
N LEU A 219 -16.80 -0.43 16.13
CA LEU A 219 -16.98 -1.86 16.40
C LEU A 219 -18.26 -2.09 17.23
#